data_AF-A0A0J6SJE7-F1
#
_entry.id   AF-A0A0J6SJE7-F1
#
_cell.length_a   1.000
_cell.length_b   1.000
_cell.length_c   1.000
_cell.angle_alpha   90.00
_cell.angle_beta   90.00
_cell.angle_gamma   90.00
#
_symmetry.space_group_name_H-M   'P 1'
#
loop_
_entity.id
_entity.type
_entity.pdbx_description
1 polymer ?
#
loop_
_entity_poly.entity_id
_entity_poly.type
_entity_poly.pdbx_seq_one_letter_code
_entity_poly.pdbx_strand_id
1 'polypeptide(L)'
;MATSKDYDVIARSGLFDVNHYLLESPDVVADGGDPLEHFCRFGAREGRRPNLYCDPAWYAALYLDGNPAGVNPLCHYIRVGERSGLRPISYFEPSWYIRTYGLRPGTSALSHYLTHRRSQRYAPNALFDIAHYLDRYGAEIGRNRDAFAHLLRHGGRRDLDPSASFDAAAYRVRHGVSARPASALVADQEACNPVVHRLK
;
A
#
# COMPACT_ATOMS: atom_id res chain seq x y z
N MET A 1 14.89 7.95 -26.63
CA MET A 1 14.93 8.80 -25.41
C MET A 1 15.74 8.08 -24.35
N ALA A 2 16.57 8.76 -23.56
CA ALA A 2 17.27 8.12 -22.44
C ALA A 2 16.26 7.77 -21.33
N THR A 3 16.39 6.57 -20.74
CA THR A 3 15.56 6.10 -19.62
C THR A 3 15.85 6.90 -18.36
N SER A 4 14.86 7.02 -17.48
CA SER A 4 15.05 7.73 -16.21
C SER A 4 16.14 7.07 -15.37
N LYS A 5 16.94 7.88 -14.66
CA LYS A 5 17.96 7.40 -13.69
C LYS A 5 17.38 6.52 -12.58
N ASP A 6 16.06 6.63 -12.36
CA ASP A 6 15.32 5.90 -11.33
C ASP A 6 14.76 4.57 -11.84
N TYR A 7 14.73 4.37 -13.17
CA TYR A 7 14.10 3.22 -13.82
C TYR A 7 14.65 1.90 -13.31
N ASP A 8 15.97 1.69 -13.43
CA ASP A 8 16.60 0.41 -13.06
C ASP A 8 16.51 0.08 -11.57
N VAL A 9 16.40 1.11 -10.72
CA VAL A 9 16.24 0.93 -9.28
C VAL A 9 14.85 0.38 -8.99
N ILE A 10 13.83 1.00 -9.58
CA ILE A 10 12.44 0.62 -9.36
C ILE A 10 12.13 -0.72 -10.05
N ALA A 11 12.58 -0.92 -11.30
CA ALA A 11 12.38 -2.15 -12.06
C ALA A 11 12.87 -3.39 -11.30
N ARG A 12 14.05 -3.30 -10.67
CA ARG A 12 14.67 -4.42 -9.95
C ARG A 12 14.13 -4.61 -8.52
N SER A 13 13.37 -3.66 -8.00
CA SER A 13 12.88 -3.71 -6.61
C SER A 13 11.69 -4.67 -6.41
N GLY A 14 10.93 -4.95 -7.47
CA GLY A 14 9.65 -5.65 -7.38
C GLY A 14 8.52 -4.81 -6.75
N LEU A 15 8.72 -3.50 -6.59
CA LEU A 15 7.75 -2.59 -5.97
C LEU A 15 6.86 -1.84 -6.97
N PHE A 16 7.04 -2.05 -8.28
CA PHE A 16 6.17 -1.47 -9.30
C PHE A 16 5.25 -2.53 -9.88
N ASP A 17 3.94 -2.38 -9.65
CA ASP A 17 2.90 -3.25 -10.19
C ASP A 17 2.27 -2.56 -11.41
N VAL A 18 2.71 -2.96 -12.61
CA VAL A 18 2.27 -2.38 -13.89
C VAL A 18 0.74 -2.42 -14.03
N ASN A 19 0.10 -3.52 -13.60
CA ASN A 19 -1.35 -3.65 -13.74
C ASN A 19 -2.08 -2.69 -12.81
N HIS A 20 -1.61 -2.56 -11.57
CA HIS A 20 -2.16 -1.57 -10.63
C HIS A 20 -1.99 -0.15 -11.19
N TYR A 21 -0.79 0.19 -11.65
CA TYR A 21 -0.49 1.53 -12.14
C TYR A 21 -1.35 1.92 -13.34
N LEU A 22 -1.53 1.01 -14.31
CA LEU A 22 -2.39 1.25 -15.47
C LEU A 22 -3.87 1.34 -15.13
N LEU A 23 -4.36 0.55 -14.16
CA LEU A 23 -5.75 0.65 -13.70
C LEU A 23 -6.05 2.00 -13.03
N GLU A 24 -5.07 2.60 -12.36
CA GLU A 24 -5.20 3.92 -11.72
C GLU A 24 -4.78 5.08 -12.64
N SER A 25 -4.24 4.78 -13.84
CA SER A 25 -3.73 5.78 -14.78
C SER A 25 -4.27 5.57 -16.21
N PRO A 26 -5.58 5.79 -16.45
CA PRO A 26 -6.19 5.56 -17.77
C PRO A 26 -5.57 6.43 -18.88
N ASP A 27 -5.07 7.62 -18.52
CA ASP A 27 -4.36 8.54 -19.39
C ASP A 27 -3.04 7.95 -19.94
N VAL A 28 -2.34 7.17 -19.12
CA VAL A 28 -1.08 6.50 -19.52
C VAL A 28 -1.34 5.34 -20.47
N VAL A 29 -2.48 4.65 -20.32
CA VAL A 29 -2.90 3.59 -21.25
C VAL A 29 -3.08 4.15 -22.66
N ALA A 30 -3.68 5.34 -22.78
CA ALA A 30 -3.98 5.96 -24.07
C ALA A 30 -2.73 6.36 -24.87
N ASP A 31 -1.64 6.71 -24.18
CA ASP A 31 -0.38 7.14 -24.79
C ASP A 31 0.51 5.97 -25.25
N GLY A 32 0.22 4.74 -24.79
CA GLY A 32 0.96 3.52 -25.17
C GLY A 32 2.42 3.48 -24.70
N GLY A 33 2.84 4.42 -23.84
CA GLY A 33 4.19 4.52 -23.30
C GLY A 33 4.50 3.47 -22.23
N ASP A 34 5.79 3.31 -21.91
CA ASP A 34 6.23 2.45 -20.80
C ASP A 34 5.70 3.02 -19.46
N PRO A 35 4.85 2.27 -18.73
CA PRO A 35 4.24 2.75 -17.49
C PRO A 35 5.27 3.04 -16.39
N LEU A 36 6.37 2.29 -16.34
CA LEU A 36 7.43 2.52 -15.37
C LEU A 36 8.20 3.80 -15.69
N GLU A 37 8.51 4.04 -16.96
CA GLU A 37 9.15 5.28 -17.39
C GLU A 37 8.25 6.49 -17.09
N HIS A 38 6.95 6.37 -17.36
CA HIS A 38 5.97 7.40 -17.00
C HIS A 38 5.96 7.64 -15.48
N PHE A 39 5.92 6.59 -14.66
CA PHE A 39 5.97 6.72 -13.21
C PHE A 39 7.23 7.44 -12.74
N CYS A 40 8.39 7.08 -13.31
CA CYS A 40 9.67 7.68 -12.95
C CYS A 40 9.75 9.18 -13.30
N ARG A 41 9.14 9.60 -14.42
CA ARG A 41 9.18 11.00 -14.88
C ARG A 41 8.10 11.88 -14.25
N PHE A 42 6.91 11.33 -14.08
CA PHE A 42 5.71 12.11 -13.75
C PHE A 42 4.95 11.51 -12.58
N GLY A 43 4.63 10.21 -12.65
CA GLY A 43 3.68 9.57 -11.73
C GLY A 43 4.06 9.71 -10.25
N ALA A 44 5.33 9.58 -9.90
CA ALA A 44 5.80 9.74 -8.52
C ALA A 44 5.57 11.16 -7.97
N ARG A 45 5.74 12.20 -8.80
CA ARG A 45 5.50 13.61 -8.42
C ARG A 45 4.00 13.94 -8.38
N GLU A 46 3.22 13.27 -9.21
CA GLU A 46 1.75 13.36 -9.22
C GLU A 46 1.10 12.57 -8.07
N GLY A 47 1.90 11.87 -7.25
CA GLY A 47 1.39 11.08 -6.13
C GLY A 47 0.73 9.76 -6.54
N ARG A 48 0.91 9.30 -7.79
CA ARG A 48 0.36 8.04 -8.27
C ARG A 48 1.02 6.86 -7.55
N ARG A 49 0.24 5.85 -7.21
CA ARG A 49 0.75 4.71 -6.44
C ARG A 49 1.38 3.67 -7.38
N PRO A 50 2.62 3.23 -7.12
CA PRO A 50 3.26 2.15 -7.89
C PRO A 50 2.67 0.79 -7.55
N ASN A 51 2.07 0.65 -6.37
CA ASN A 51 1.34 -0.51 -5.89
C ASN A 51 0.44 -0.07 -4.72
N LEU A 52 -0.51 -0.93 -4.31
CA LEU A 52 -1.45 -0.63 -3.22
C LEU A 52 -0.78 -0.29 -1.87
N TYR A 53 0.44 -0.77 -1.62
CA TYR A 53 1.12 -0.71 -0.33
C TYR A 53 2.26 0.32 -0.29
N CYS A 54 2.29 1.25 -1.25
CA CYS A 54 3.22 2.37 -1.26
C CYS A 54 2.52 3.62 -1.81
N ASP A 55 2.55 4.70 -1.04
CA ASP A 55 1.96 5.98 -1.40
C ASP A 55 3.05 7.05 -1.44
N PRO A 56 3.53 7.43 -2.65
CA PRO A 56 4.59 8.43 -2.78
C PRO A 56 4.23 9.80 -2.19
N ALA A 57 2.97 10.22 -2.26
CA ALA A 57 2.53 11.51 -1.72
C ALA A 57 2.53 11.48 -0.19
N TRP A 58 1.98 10.42 0.41
CA TRP A 58 2.01 10.21 1.86
C TRP A 58 3.45 10.10 2.39
N TYR A 59 4.29 9.33 1.70
CA TYR A 59 5.70 9.15 2.07
C TYR A 59 6.48 10.47 2.00
N ALA A 60 6.29 11.24 0.93
CA ALA A 60 6.95 12.53 0.75
C ALA A 60 6.54 13.54 1.83
N ALA A 61 5.25 13.60 2.15
CA ALA A 61 4.73 14.49 3.18
C ALA A 61 5.34 14.18 4.57
N LEU A 62 5.56 12.91 4.90
CA LEU A 62 6.07 12.51 6.22
C LEU A 62 7.59 12.52 6.34
N TYR A 63 8.31 12.11 5.30
CA TYR A 63 9.74 11.81 5.42
C TYR A 63 10.64 12.67 4.54
N LEU A 64 10.08 13.42 3.59
CA LEU A 64 10.84 14.22 2.62
C LEU A 64 10.48 15.71 2.68
N ASP A 65 9.83 16.18 3.75
CA ASP A 65 9.43 17.59 3.92
C ASP A 65 8.60 18.14 2.74
N GLY A 66 7.64 17.34 2.25
CA GLY A 66 6.86 17.70 1.06
C GLY A 66 7.63 17.58 -0.27
N ASN A 67 8.86 17.07 -0.24
CA ASN A 67 9.72 16.74 -1.38
C ASN A 67 10.08 17.92 -2.32
N PRO A 68 10.54 19.08 -1.79
CA PRO A 68 10.98 20.22 -2.62
C PRO A 68 12.18 19.88 -3.51
N ALA A 69 12.98 18.89 -3.13
CA ALA A 69 14.13 18.42 -3.91
C ALA A 69 13.76 17.57 -5.13
N GLY A 70 12.48 17.23 -5.31
CA GLY A 70 12.02 16.43 -6.46
C GLY A 70 12.60 15.02 -6.50
N VAL A 71 12.93 14.43 -5.34
CA VAL A 71 13.41 13.05 -5.25
C VAL A 71 12.25 12.11 -5.52
N ASN A 72 12.45 11.05 -6.31
CA ASN A 72 11.42 10.02 -6.45
C ASN A 72 11.22 9.29 -5.09
N PRO A 73 10.03 9.40 -4.43
CA PRO A 73 9.84 8.85 -3.09
C PRO A 73 10.01 7.33 -3.02
N LEU A 74 9.63 6.60 -4.07
CA LEU A 74 9.82 5.15 -4.14
C LEU A 74 11.32 4.80 -4.20
N CYS A 75 12.12 5.53 -4.99
CA CYS A 75 13.58 5.36 -4.99
C CYS A 75 14.20 5.64 -3.63
N HIS A 76 13.74 6.68 -2.94
CA HIS A 76 14.20 6.96 -1.58
C HIS A 76 13.84 5.82 -0.62
N TYR A 77 12.60 5.30 -0.69
CA TYR A 77 12.17 4.15 0.11
C TYR A 77 13.07 2.92 -0.13
N ILE A 78 13.32 2.57 -1.40
CA ILE A 78 14.15 1.43 -1.79
C ILE A 78 15.59 1.57 -1.26
N ARG A 79 16.20 2.76 -1.43
CA ARG A 79 17.61 2.97 -1.10
C ARG A 79 17.87 3.18 0.39
N VAL A 80 16.92 3.82 1.09
CA VAL A 80 17.10 4.32 2.45
C VAL A 80 15.93 3.92 3.34
N GLY A 81 14.71 4.25 2.92
CA GLY A 81 13.54 4.24 3.80
C GLY A 81 13.27 2.91 4.48
N GLU A 82 13.23 1.80 3.74
CA GLU A 82 12.92 0.50 4.33
C GLU A 82 13.96 0.05 5.36
N ARG A 83 15.26 0.26 5.08
CA ARG A 83 16.35 -0.06 6.01
C ARG A 83 16.31 0.82 7.25
N SER A 84 15.81 2.04 7.13
CA SER A 84 15.58 2.96 8.25
C SER A 84 14.24 2.70 8.97
N GLY A 85 13.50 1.66 8.59
CA GLY A 85 12.20 1.32 9.19
C GLY A 85 11.07 2.30 8.84
N LEU A 86 11.26 3.16 7.84
CA LEU A 86 10.22 4.09 7.37
C LEU A 86 9.12 3.30 6.69
N ARG A 87 7.87 3.74 6.87
CA ARG A 87 6.71 3.07 6.28
C ARG A 87 6.50 3.59 4.86
N PRO A 88 6.15 2.77 3.87
CA PRO A 88 5.80 3.24 2.52
C PRO A 88 4.36 3.75 2.43
N ILE A 89 3.51 3.36 3.40
CA ILE A 89 2.11 3.78 3.55
C ILE A 89 1.66 3.53 5.01
N SER A 90 0.56 4.15 5.42
CA SER A 90 0.03 4.08 6.79
C SER A 90 -0.46 2.70 7.25
N TYR A 91 -0.38 1.64 6.45
CA TYR A 91 -0.84 0.30 6.85
C TYR A 91 0.12 -0.82 6.48
N PHE A 92 1.32 -0.49 6.02
CA PHE A 92 2.42 -1.44 5.90
C PHE A 92 3.50 -1.10 6.94
N GLU A 93 3.92 -2.08 7.72
CA GLU A 93 4.87 -1.90 8.83
C GLU A 93 6.14 -2.74 8.59
N PRO A 94 7.17 -2.22 7.89
CA PRO A 94 8.34 -3.02 7.52
C PRO A 94 9.07 -3.65 8.72
N SER A 95 9.30 -2.87 9.78
CA SER A 95 10.00 -3.33 10.98
C SER A 95 9.23 -4.40 11.76
N TRP A 96 7.89 -4.30 11.79
CA TRP A 96 7.04 -5.34 12.37
C TRP A 96 7.06 -6.59 11.47
N TYR A 97 6.87 -6.41 10.16
CA TYR A 97 6.84 -7.49 9.18
C TYR A 97 8.10 -8.35 9.20
N ILE A 98 9.28 -7.72 9.19
CA ILE A 98 10.58 -8.40 9.24
C ILE A 98 10.70 -9.26 10.50
N ARG A 99 10.31 -8.71 11.66
CA ARG A 99 10.39 -9.41 12.95
C ARG A 99 9.39 -10.56 13.03
N THR A 100 8.15 -10.33 12.60
CA THR A 100 7.06 -11.32 12.66
C THR A 100 7.34 -12.52 11.76
N TYR A 101 7.88 -12.29 10.56
CA TYR A 101 8.11 -13.35 9.56
C TYR A 101 9.57 -13.81 9.46
N GLY A 102 10.46 -13.29 10.31
CA GLY A 102 11.85 -13.72 10.38
C GLY A 102 12.61 -13.56 9.07
N LEU A 103 12.44 -12.43 8.37
CA LEU A 103 13.11 -12.21 7.10
C LEU A 103 14.63 -12.10 7.27
N ARG A 104 15.38 -12.65 6.29
CA ARG A 104 16.84 -12.51 6.25
C ARG A 104 17.25 -11.03 6.17
N PRO A 105 18.34 -10.62 6.84
CA PRO A 105 18.87 -9.28 6.68
C PRO A 105 19.09 -8.92 5.20
N GLY A 106 18.65 -7.73 4.78
CA GLY A 106 18.75 -7.26 3.40
C GLY A 106 17.60 -7.69 2.49
N THR A 107 16.72 -8.61 2.90
CA THR A 107 15.49 -8.90 2.16
C THR A 107 14.51 -7.74 2.30
N SER A 108 14.02 -7.22 1.17
CA SER A 108 12.99 -6.19 1.19
C SER A 108 11.66 -6.73 1.73
N ALA A 109 11.14 -6.10 2.79
CA ALA A 109 9.90 -6.49 3.45
C ALA A 109 8.70 -6.27 2.51
N LEU A 110 8.63 -5.10 1.88
CA LEU A 110 7.54 -4.78 0.97
C LEU A 110 7.58 -5.67 -0.27
N SER A 111 8.76 -5.92 -0.85
CA SER A 111 8.90 -6.81 -2.02
C SER A 111 8.50 -8.24 -1.69
N HIS A 112 8.93 -8.74 -0.52
CA HIS A 112 8.52 -10.04 -0.01
C HIS A 112 7.00 -10.12 0.17
N TYR A 113 6.39 -9.12 0.82
CA TYR A 113 4.96 -9.07 1.00
C TYR A 113 4.22 -9.02 -0.34
N LEU A 114 4.63 -8.17 -1.28
CA LEU A 114 4.00 -8.08 -2.59
C LEU A 114 4.03 -9.41 -3.34
N THR A 115 5.13 -10.16 -3.25
CA THR A 115 5.25 -11.48 -3.89
C THR A 115 4.31 -12.52 -3.25
N HIS A 116 4.08 -12.43 -1.94
CA HIS A 116 3.36 -13.47 -1.19
C HIS A 116 1.95 -13.07 -0.73
N ARG A 117 1.49 -11.83 -0.93
CA ARG A 117 0.20 -11.31 -0.40
C ARG A 117 -1.01 -12.17 -0.75
N ARG A 118 -0.99 -12.83 -1.91
CA ARG A 118 -2.07 -13.71 -2.38
C ARG A 118 -2.04 -15.11 -1.77
N SER A 119 -0.93 -15.51 -1.15
CA SER A 119 -0.80 -16.79 -0.45
C SER A 119 -1.64 -16.88 0.83
N GLN A 120 -2.19 -15.75 1.30
CA GLN A 120 -3.06 -15.69 2.48
C GLN A 120 -2.36 -16.12 3.78
N ARG A 121 -1.04 -15.93 3.86
CA ARG A 121 -0.20 -16.26 5.02
C ARG A 121 0.41 -15.05 5.73
N TYR A 122 0.39 -13.88 5.07
CA TYR A 122 1.13 -12.71 5.51
C TYR A 122 0.18 -11.54 5.70
N ALA A 123 0.24 -10.92 6.87
CA ALA A 123 -0.42 -9.66 7.20
C ALA A 123 0.59 -8.50 7.01
N PRO A 124 0.14 -7.31 6.60
CA PRO A 124 1.02 -6.16 6.39
C PRO A 124 1.30 -5.33 7.66
N ASN A 125 0.54 -5.55 8.74
CA ASN A 125 0.64 -4.84 10.02
C ASN A 125 0.09 -5.69 11.16
N ALA A 126 0.37 -5.27 12.40
CA ALA A 126 -0.03 -5.98 13.61
C ALA A 126 -1.54 -6.04 13.88
N LEU A 127 -2.33 -5.12 13.30
CA LEU A 127 -3.76 -5.01 13.57
C LEU A 127 -4.60 -6.00 12.74
N PHE A 128 -4.02 -6.52 11.66
CA PHE A 128 -4.67 -7.47 10.75
C PHE A 128 -4.31 -8.92 11.10
N ASP A 129 -5.23 -9.59 11.79
CA ASP A 129 -5.15 -11.03 12.01
C ASP A 129 -5.71 -11.75 10.78
N ILE A 130 -4.81 -12.18 9.90
CA ILE A 130 -5.19 -12.82 8.63
C ILE A 130 -5.96 -14.14 8.85
N ALA A 131 -5.68 -14.88 9.92
CA ALA A 131 -6.39 -16.13 10.19
C ALA A 131 -7.83 -15.85 10.61
N HIS A 132 -8.04 -14.91 11.54
CA HIS A 132 -9.37 -14.45 11.91
C HIS A 132 -10.13 -13.87 10.72
N TYR A 133 -9.47 -13.05 9.91
CA TYR A 133 -10.10 -12.40 8.77
C TYR A 133 -10.54 -13.42 7.71
N LEU A 134 -9.76 -14.46 7.46
CA LEU A 134 -10.11 -15.52 6.51
C LEU A 134 -11.14 -16.50 7.06
N ASP A 135 -11.21 -16.73 8.37
CA ASP A 135 -12.30 -17.48 8.99
C ASP A 135 -13.65 -16.80 8.71
N ARG A 136 -13.69 -15.48 8.85
CA ARG A 136 -14.93 -14.70 8.69
C ARG A 136 -15.29 -14.36 7.25
N TYR A 137 -14.30 -14.03 6.42
CA TYR A 137 -14.48 -13.47 5.08
C TYR A 137 -13.81 -14.31 3.98
N GLY A 138 -13.16 -15.42 4.30
CA GLY A 138 -12.41 -16.23 3.33
C GLY A 138 -13.27 -16.82 2.22
N ALA A 139 -14.55 -17.13 2.50
CA ALA A 139 -15.48 -17.63 1.51
C ALA A 139 -15.77 -16.60 0.38
N GLU A 140 -15.92 -15.31 0.72
CA GLU A 140 -16.11 -14.24 -0.27
C GLU A 140 -14.81 -13.85 -0.98
N ILE A 141 -13.68 -13.90 -0.26
CA ILE A 141 -12.36 -13.55 -0.81
C ILE A 141 -11.89 -14.62 -1.81
N GLY A 142 -12.15 -15.90 -1.52
CA GLY A 142 -11.64 -17.03 -2.30
C GLY A 142 -10.12 -17.22 -2.13
N ARG A 143 -9.57 -18.22 -2.84
CA ARG A 143 -8.13 -18.57 -2.76
C ARG A 143 -7.29 -17.68 -3.68
N ASN A 144 -5.99 -17.58 -3.37
CA ASN A 144 -5.01 -16.84 -4.19
C ASN A 144 -5.39 -15.36 -4.40
N ARG A 145 -6.01 -14.75 -3.39
CA ARG A 145 -6.40 -13.34 -3.36
C ARG A 145 -5.78 -12.65 -2.15
N ASP A 146 -5.51 -11.37 -2.32
CA ASP A 146 -4.98 -10.52 -1.27
C ASP A 146 -6.10 -10.16 -0.27
N ALA A 147 -6.04 -10.75 0.92
CA ALA A 147 -7.05 -10.57 1.96
C ALA A 147 -7.07 -9.14 2.53
N PHE A 148 -5.91 -8.50 2.64
CA PHE A 148 -5.86 -7.13 3.14
C PHE A 148 -6.37 -6.15 2.08
N ALA A 149 -6.12 -6.39 0.80
CA ALA A 149 -6.75 -5.61 -0.27
C ALA A 149 -8.28 -5.71 -0.27
N HIS A 150 -8.85 -6.86 0.14
CA HIS A 150 -10.29 -6.99 0.36
C HIS A 150 -10.76 -6.09 1.52
N LEU A 151 -10.05 -6.09 2.65
CA LEU A 151 -10.33 -5.17 3.76
C LEU A 151 -10.26 -3.71 3.33
N LEU A 152 -9.25 -3.31 2.56
CA LEU A 152 -9.12 -1.93 2.08
C LEU A 152 -10.33 -1.50 1.24
N ARG A 153 -10.80 -2.37 0.33
CA ARG A 153 -11.92 -2.07 -0.59
C ARG A 153 -13.29 -2.08 0.09
N HIS A 154 -13.51 -2.99 1.03
CA HIS A 154 -14.84 -3.27 1.58
C HIS A 154 -15.00 -2.83 3.04
N GLY A 155 -13.90 -2.77 3.79
CA GLY A 155 -13.88 -2.47 5.23
C GLY A 155 -14.47 -1.12 5.58
N GLY A 156 -14.20 -0.08 4.78
CA GLY A 156 -14.73 1.27 5.05
C GLY A 156 -16.24 1.41 4.85
N ARG A 157 -16.88 0.53 4.08
CA ARG A 157 -18.34 0.58 3.85
C ARG A 157 -19.12 -0.41 4.71
N ARG A 158 -18.46 -1.49 5.13
CA ARG A 158 -19.07 -2.64 5.81
C ARG A 158 -18.61 -2.81 7.26
N ASP A 159 -17.69 -1.97 7.74
CA ASP A 159 -17.08 -2.09 9.07
C ASP A 159 -16.56 -3.50 9.33
N LEU A 160 -15.67 -3.96 8.44
CA LEU A 160 -15.09 -5.29 8.55
C LEU A 160 -14.02 -5.32 9.64
N ASP A 161 -14.16 -6.26 10.57
CA ASP A 161 -13.24 -6.44 11.70
C ASP A 161 -11.93 -7.08 11.19
N PRO A 162 -10.75 -6.45 11.37
CA PRO A 162 -9.47 -6.99 10.94
C PRO A 162 -8.92 -8.07 11.88
N SER A 163 -9.47 -8.18 13.09
CA SER A 163 -9.07 -9.12 14.14
C SER A 163 -10.17 -9.24 15.19
N ALA A 164 -10.13 -10.30 16.00
CA ALA A 164 -11.10 -10.52 17.07
C ALA A 164 -11.12 -9.39 18.14
N SER A 165 -10.04 -8.62 18.24
CA SER A 165 -9.88 -7.54 19.22
C SER A 165 -10.23 -6.15 18.69
N PHE A 166 -10.67 -6.03 17.44
CA PHE A 166 -11.00 -4.73 16.84
C PHE A 166 -12.41 -4.74 16.28
N ASP A 167 -13.30 -3.99 16.92
CA ASP A 167 -14.65 -3.71 16.45
C ASP A 167 -14.63 -2.45 15.58
N ALA A 168 -14.76 -2.65 14.26
CA ALA A 168 -14.67 -1.57 13.29
C ALA A 168 -15.87 -0.60 13.37
N ALA A 169 -17.07 -1.12 13.68
CA ALA A 169 -18.29 -0.31 13.79
C ALA A 169 -18.25 0.56 15.04
N ALA A 170 -17.87 -0.01 16.19
CA ALA A 170 -17.69 0.74 17.43
C ALA A 170 -16.56 1.78 17.31
N TYR A 171 -15.44 1.42 16.67
CA TYR A 171 -14.35 2.37 16.41
C TYR A 171 -14.84 3.55 15.57
N ARG A 172 -15.60 3.28 14.49
CA ARG A 172 -16.19 4.31 13.64
C ARG A 172 -17.02 5.30 14.44
N VAL A 173 -17.97 4.81 15.24
CA VAL A 173 -18.86 5.65 16.06
C VAL A 173 -18.05 6.49 17.04
N ARG A 174 -17.09 5.87 17.73
CA ARG A 174 -16.26 6.54 18.74
C ARG A 174 -15.38 7.65 18.17
N HIS A 175 -14.85 7.45 16.97
CA HIS A 175 -13.88 8.36 16.35
C HIS A 175 -14.47 9.23 15.22
N GLY A 176 -15.77 9.12 14.95
CA GLY A 176 -16.45 9.92 13.92
C GLY A 176 -15.96 9.63 12.50
N VAL A 177 -15.51 8.40 12.20
CA VAL A 177 -14.99 8.07 10.86
C VAL A 177 -16.15 8.03 9.86
N SER A 178 -16.10 8.83 8.80
CA SER A 178 -17.15 8.83 7.78
C SER A 178 -17.22 7.49 7.04
N ALA A 179 -18.43 6.94 6.84
CA ALA A 179 -18.66 5.79 5.97
C ALA A 179 -18.80 6.18 4.48
N ARG A 180 -18.90 7.49 4.20
CA ARG A 180 -19.01 8.04 2.84
C ARG A 180 -17.68 8.66 2.43
N PRO A 181 -17.06 8.17 1.35
CA PRO A 181 -15.82 8.74 0.84
C PRO A 181 -16.08 10.11 0.22
N ALA A 182 -15.07 10.99 0.28
CA ALA A 182 -15.13 12.33 -0.30
C ALA A 182 -15.22 12.29 -1.84
N SER A 183 -14.64 11.26 -2.47
CA SER A 183 -14.71 11.04 -3.91
C SER A 183 -14.60 9.53 -4.24
N ALA A 184 -14.58 9.22 -5.53
CA ALA A 184 -14.34 7.85 -6.01
C ALA A 184 -12.86 7.43 -5.94
N LEU A 185 -11.93 8.32 -5.57
CA LEU A 185 -10.49 8.00 -5.48
C LEU A 185 -10.23 6.94 -4.40
N VAL A 186 -9.27 6.04 -4.65
CA VAL A 186 -8.93 4.94 -3.74
C VAL A 186 -8.52 5.46 -2.37
N ALA A 187 -7.72 6.52 -2.29
CA ALA A 187 -7.29 7.12 -1.04
C ALA A 187 -8.47 7.62 -0.17
N ASP A 188 -9.51 8.17 -0.79
CA ASP A 188 -10.72 8.64 -0.08
C ASP A 188 -11.57 7.46 0.42
N GLN A 189 -11.63 6.38 -0.36
CA GLN A 189 -12.29 5.14 0.08
C GLN A 189 -11.55 4.49 1.25
N GLU A 190 -10.22 4.46 1.20
CA GLU A 190 -9.38 3.97 2.29
C GLU A 190 -9.48 4.85 3.55
N ALA A 191 -9.63 6.17 3.40
CA ALA A 191 -9.79 7.08 4.54
C ALA A 191 -11.07 6.80 5.35
N CYS A 192 -12.08 6.19 4.75
CA CYS A 192 -13.30 5.74 5.43
C CYS A 192 -13.12 4.44 6.22
N ASN A 193 -11.98 3.75 6.09
CA ASN A 193 -11.73 2.47 6.76
C ASN A 193 -11.26 2.69 8.21
N PRO A 194 -11.98 2.17 9.22
CA PRO A 194 -11.61 2.28 10.64
C PRO A 194 -10.18 1.80 10.94
N VAL A 195 -9.75 0.75 10.24
CA VAL A 195 -8.41 0.16 10.38
C VAL A 195 -7.35 1.11 9.81
N VAL A 196 -7.58 1.67 8.62
CA VAL A 196 -6.67 2.65 8.01
C VAL A 196 -6.60 3.92 8.87
N HIS A 197 -7.74 4.39 9.37
CA HIS A 197 -7.81 5.53 10.29
C HIS A 197 -7.00 5.28 11.58
N ARG A 198 -7.06 4.07 12.14
CA ARG A 198 -6.32 3.70 13.35
C ARG A 198 -4.80 3.66 13.17
N LEU A 199 -4.34 3.36 11.96
CA LEU A 199 -2.92 3.11 11.63
C LEU A 199 -2.19 4.35 11.06
N LYS A 200 -2.91 5.42 10.75
CA LYS A 200 -2.37 6.76 10.45
C LYS A 200 -1.84 7.40 11.73
#